data_AF-A0A6A4KF80-F1
#
_entry.id   AF-A0A6A4KF80-F1
#
_cell.length_a   1.000
_cell.length_b   1.000
_cell.length_c   1.000
_cell.angle_alpha   90.00
_cell.angle_beta   90.00
_cell.angle_gamma   90.00
#
_symmetry.space_group_name_H-M   'P 1'
#
loop_
_entity.id
_entity.type
_entity.pdbx_description
1 polymer ?
#
loop_
_entity_poly.entity_id
_entity_poly.type
_entity_poly.pdbx_seq_one_letter_code
_entity_poly.pdbx_strand_id
1 'polypeptide(L)'
;MPSINLRSLLLFSAILRLLLILYGEWQDTHMEVRYTDVDYLVFSDAASLMASGKSPYERTTYRYSPLIAFLLIPNSMIHRSWGKFLFSASDLLVGLFIHNILKLRKVPENLCTYSVMVWLFNPFTFTIGTRGNCEPIVCAMVLWIIMCLMNGSLLQAAFWYGLVVHLRIYPIIYALPIILVLDPFHFRSHKKPALTEWSSSNGRSAQNLSSKKNTGAYNLWVALTSMFTKERLMFGLISGAVFFICTGIFFYLYGWEFLHEALLYHLTRTDPRHNFSIYFYHIYLHYEHEFSVIEKLISFLPQFIVQLALVFRFAQDLPFCFFVQTVAFVAFNKVITAQYFVWFFCLLPLILPWSNMKLKWEGLSSIFIWMGAQIHWLMWGYLLEFKGKNVFLQLWAASLIFLAANTFVLIKIILRHRFSPLFKQLGPESSKGTTKHE
;
A
#
# COMPACT_ATOMS: atom_id res chain seq x y z
N MET A 1 -0.14 3.97 34.07
CA MET A 1 1.01 3.53 33.25
C MET A 1 1.73 4.78 32.77
N PRO A 2 3.06 4.91 32.94
CA PRO A 2 3.80 6.04 32.41
C PRO A 2 3.55 6.13 30.90
N SER A 3 3.23 7.33 30.40
CA SER A 3 2.98 7.54 28.97
C SER A 3 4.26 7.24 28.21
N ILE A 4 4.25 6.17 27.42
CA ILE A 4 5.38 5.81 26.57
C ILE A 4 5.59 6.95 25.56
N ASN A 5 6.78 7.56 25.57
CA ASN A 5 7.10 8.66 24.67
C ASN A 5 7.38 8.13 23.26
N LEU A 6 6.80 8.77 22.23
CA LEU A 6 7.04 8.45 20.82
C LEU A 6 8.54 8.45 20.47
N ARG A 7 9.32 9.40 21.01
CA ARG A 7 10.77 9.46 20.78
C ARG A 7 11.48 8.22 21.29
N SER A 8 11.10 7.73 22.46
CA SER A 8 11.66 6.51 23.04
C SER A 8 11.30 5.28 22.22
N LEU A 9 10.05 5.21 21.70
CA LEU A 9 9.64 4.14 20.79
C LEU A 9 10.47 4.12 19.52
N LEU A 10 10.64 5.27 18.88
CA LEU A 10 11.42 5.39 17.64
C LEU A 10 12.89 5.07 17.86
N LEU A 11 13.49 5.55 18.96
CA LEU A 11 14.88 5.25 19.30
C LEU A 11 15.08 3.74 19.52
N PHE A 12 14.23 3.11 20.32
CA PHE A 12 14.31 1.66 20.55
C PHE A 12 14.10 0.88 19.25
N SER A 13 13.15 1.30 18.43
CA SER A 13 12.87 0.73 17.11
C SER A 13 14.03 0.89 16.12
N ALA A 14 14.76 2.00 16.18
CA ALA A 14 15.96 2.26 15.40
C ALA A 14 17.14 1.38 15.83
N ILE A 15 17.36 1.24 17.14
CA ILE A 15 18.36 0.33 17.71
C ILE A 15 18.06 -1.10 17.29
N LEU A 16 16.81 -1.55 17.37
CA LEU A 16 16.40 -2.88 16.93
C LEU A 16 16.76 -3.11 15.45
N ARG A 17 16.46 -2.16 14.55
CA ARG A 17 16.79 -2.27 13.12
C ARG A 17 18.29 -2.30 12.88
N LEU A 18 19.07 -1.48 13.59
CA LEU A 18 20.53 -1.51 13.54
C LEU A 18 21.06 -2.89 13.92
N LEU A 19 20.60 -3.45 15.05
CA LEU A 19 20.99 -4.79 15.50
C LEU A 19 20.63 -5.87 14.47
N LEU A 20 19.46 -5.78 13.85
CA LEU A 20 19.03 -6.72 12.82
C LEU A 20 19.84 -6.62 11.52
N ILE A 21 20.27 -5.41 11.12
CA ILE A 21 21.16 -5.24 9.97
C ILE A 21 22.52 -5.89 10.25
N LEU A 22 23.10 -5.62 11.42
CA LEU A 22 24.38 -6.21 11.85
C LEU A 22 24.29 -7.73 11.96
N TYR A 23 23.22 -8.24 12.59
CA TYR A 23 22.94 -9.67 12.65
C TYR A 23 22.74 -10.26 11.24
N GLY A 24 22.09 -9.54 10.33
CA GLY A 24 21.90 -9.96 8.95
C GLY A 24 23.22 -10.15 8.20
N GLU A 25 24.19 -9.24 8.37
CA GLU A 25 25.53 -9.38 7.80
C GLU A 25 26.29 -10.59 8.36
N TRP A 26 26.17 -10.81 9.68
CA TRP A 26 26.72 -11.99 10.32
C TRP A 26 26.06 -13.29 9.80
N GLN A 27 24.73 -13.35 9.77
CA GLN A 27 23.98 -14.51 9.28
C GLN A 27 24.33 -14.80 7.83
N ASP A 28 24.41 -13.77 6.98
CA ASP A 28 24.77 -13.95 5.58
C ASP A 28 26.16 -14.55 5.42
N THR A 29 27.11 -14.30 6.32
CA THR A 29 28.48 -14.83 6.20
C THR A 29 28.64 -16.22 6.84
N HIS A 30 27.76 -16.61 7.77
CA HIS A 30 27.94 -17.82 8.58
C HIS A 30 26.88 -18.92 8.33
N MET A 31 25.74 -18.60 7.72
CA MET A 31 24.63 -19.54 7.53
C MET A 31 24.31 -19.77 6.05
N GLU A 32 23.79 -20.95 5.75
CA GLU A 32 23.32 -21.31 4.40
C GLU A 32 22.11 -20.45 3.99
N VAL A 33 21.13 -20.31 4.89
CA VAL A 33 19.95 -19.48 4.67
C VAL A 33 20.30 -18.02 4.93
N ARG A 34 20.31 -17.23 3.86
CA ARG A 34 20.64 -15.80 3.90
C ARG A 34 19.53 -14.97 4.53
N TYR A 35 19.96 -13.98 5.31
CA TYR A 35 19.09 -12.93 5.84
C TYR A 35 18.78 -11.90 4.76
N THR A 36 19.74 -11.49 3.95
CA THR A 36 19.50 -10.48 2.90
C THR A 36 18.46 -10.97 1.88
N ASP A 37 17.54 -10.10 1.49
CA ASP A 37 16.59 -10.36 0.41
C ASP A 37 17.35 -10.44 -0.92
N VAL A 38 16.98 -11.40 -1.78
CA VAL A 38 17.59 -11.55 -3.11
C VAL A 38 17.40 -10.30 -3.96
N ASP A 39 16.27 -9.60 -3.80
CA ASP A 39 16.00 -8.34 -4.49
C ASP A 39 17.02 -7.27 -4.12
N TYR A 40 17.56 -7.27 -2.89
CA TYR A 40 18.58 -6.31 -2.48
C TYR A 40 19.88 -6.44 -3.28
N LEU A 41 20.25 -7.68 -3.64
CA LEU A 41 21.40 -7.94 -4.49
C LEU A 41 21.14 -7.45 -5.91
N VAL A 42 19.95 -7.74 -6.47
CA VAL A 42 19.52 -7.24 -7.78
C VAL A 42 19.56 -5.72 -7.83
N PHE A 43 19.08 -5.04 -6.79
CA PHE A 43 19.15 -3.58 -6.69
C PHE A 43 20.59 -3.07 -6.62
N SER A 44 21.44 -3.72 -5.84
CA SER A 44 22.83 -3.30 -5.62
C SER A 44 23.68 -3.48 -6.88
N ASP A 45 23.44 -4.57 -7.63
CA ASP A 45 24.09 -4.81 -8.92
C ASP A 45 23.67 -3.74 -9.94
N ALA A 46 22.37 -3.45 -10.04
CA ALA A 46 21.85 -2.38 -10.91
C ALA A 46 22.38 -1.00 -10.53
N ALA A 47 22.50 -0.71 -9.22
CA ALA A 47 23.08 0.52 -8.72
C ALA A 47 24.57 0.66 -9.06
N SER A 48 25.33 -0.45 -8.98
CA SER A 48 26.74 -0.51 -9.38
C SER A 48 26.90 -0.25 -10.89
N LEU A 49 26.02 -0.84 -11.72
CA LEU A 49 25.99 -0.57 -13.16
C LEU A 49 25.76 0.91 -13.43
N MET A 50 24.75 1.52 -12.81
CA MET A 50 24.49 2.96 -12.93
C MET A 50 25.68 3.82 -12.49
N ALA A 51 26.35 3.44 -11.39
CA ALA A 51 27.57 4.13 -10.92
C ALA A 51 28.71 4.06 -11.95
N SER A 52 28.78 2.99 -12.73
CA SER A 52 29.73 2.82 -13.84
C SER A 52 29.29 3.45 -15.17
N GLY A 53 28.17 4.17 -15.20
CA GLY A 53 27.61 4.79 -16.41
C GLY A 53 26.87 3.82 -17.34
N LYS A 54 26.55 2.61 -16.85
CA LYS A 54 25.84 1.57 -17.59
C LYS A 54 24.34 1.55 -17.28
N SER A 55 23.57 0.85 -18.10
CA SER A 55 22.14 0.67 -17.87
C SER A 55 21.90 -0.23 -16.65
N PRO A 56 20.98 0.11 -15.72
CA PRO A 56 20.59 -0.78 -14.63
C PRO A 56 19.93 -2.07 -15.16
N TYR A 57 19.40 -2.06 -16.39
CA TYR A 57 18.75 -3.19 -17.03
C TYR A 57 19.72 -4.22 -17.63
N GLU A 58 21.02 -3.92 -17.70
CA GLU A 58 22.04 -4.94 -17.97
C GLU A 58 22.08 -6.00 -16.87
N ARG A 59 21.61 -5.67 -15.65
CA ARG A 59 21.35 -6.66 -14.63
C ARG A 59 20.06 -7.41 -14.96
N THR A 60 20.21 -8.67 -15.35
CA THR A 60 19.08 -9.59 -15.54
C THR A 60 18.15 -9.56 -14.33
N THR A 61 16.85 -9.72 -14.54
CA THR A 61 15.80 -9.69 -13.48
C THR A 61 15.63 -8.36 -12.73
N TYR A 62 16.32 -7.28 -13.12
CA TYR A 62 15.98 -5.95 -12.61
C TYR A 62 14.65 -5.48 -13.23
N ARG A 63 13.57 -5.49 -12.43
CA ARG A 63 12.18 -5.18 -12.85
C ARG A 63 11.63 -3.90 -12.21
N TYR A 64 12.52 -2.98 -11.89
CA TYR A 64 12.23 -1.84 -11.01
C TYR A 64 12.51 -0.51 -11.70
N SER A 65 11.96 0.57 -11.14
CA SER A 65 12.24 1.93 -11.61
C SER A 65 13.71 2.28 -11.41
N PRO A 66 14.41 2.93 -12.37
CA PRO A 66 15.81 3.30 -12.20
C PRO A 66 16.07 4.21 -10.99
N LEU A 67 15.04 4.90 -10.50
CA LEU A 67 15.10 5.67 -9.25
C LEU A 67 15.52 4.81 -8.05
N ILE A 68 15.10 3.54 -8.00
CA ILE A 68 15.49 2.64 -6.90
C ILE A 68 16.98 2.34 -6.97
N ALA A 69 17.50 2.00 -8.16
CA ALA A 69 18.94 1.76 -8.33
C ALA A 69 19.75 3.04 -8.06
N PHE A 70 19.25 4.21 -8.52
CA PHE A 70 19.88 5.51 -8.27
C PHE A 70 20.04 5.81 -6.77
N LEU A 71 19.00 5.61 -5.96
CA LEU A 71 19.05 5.80 -4.49
C LEU A 71 20.06 4.87 -3.79
N LEU A 72 20.43 3.79 -4.46
CA LEU A 72 21.31 2.74 -3.94
C LEU A 72 22.71 2.77 -4.53
N ILE A 73 23.06 3.74 -5.39
CA ILE A 73 24.43 3.94 -5.87
C ILE A 73 25.45 3.93 -4.71
N PRO A 74 25.18 4.54 -3.54
CA PRO A 74 26.10 4.49 -2.41
C PRO A 74 26.34 3.09 -1.82
N ASN A 75 25.56 2.06 -2.19
CA ASN A 75 25.88 0.66 -1.85
C ASN A 75 27.26 0.24 -2.38
N SER A 76 27.64 0.75 -3.56
CA SER A 76 28.93 0.47 -4.20
C SER A 76 30.04 1.42 -3.76
N MET A 77 29.69 2.67 -3.40
CA MET A 77 30.67 3.72 -3.10
C MET A 77 30.99 3.89 -1.62
N ILE A 78 30.02 3.65 -0.72
CA ILE A 78 30.16 3.89 0.73
C ILE A 78 30.17 2.56 1.48
N HIS A 79 29.06 1.82 1.42
CA HIS A 79 28.93 0.55 2.14
C HIS A 79 27.81 -0.30 1.57
N ARG A 80 28.01 -1.62 1.44
CA ARG A 80 27.04 -2.55 0.83
C ARG A 80 25.66 -2.52 1.50
N SER A 81 25.58 -2.17 2.79
CA SER A 81 24.33 -2.09 3.56
C SER A 81 23.68 -0.71 3.57
N TRP A 82 24.17 0.28 2.81
CA TRP A 82 23.59 1.63 2.73
C TRP A 82 22.08 1.59 2.50
N GLY A 83 21.62 0.81 1.53
CA GLY A 83 20.19 0.67 1.22
C GLY A 83 19.37 0.09 2.37
N LYS A 84 19.91 -0.88 3.13
CA LYS A 84 19.23 -1.40 4.32
C LYS A 84 19.00 -0.32 5.37
N PHE A 85 19.96 0.59 5.56
CA PHE A 85 19.79 1.75 6.44
C PHE A 85 18.76 2.73 5.90
N LEU A 86 18.78 3.04 4.60
CA LEU A 86 17.80 3.90 3.95
C LEU A 86 16.36 3.36 4.07
N PHE A 87 16.17 2.07 3.83
CA PHE A 87 14.87 1.41 3.96
C PHE A 87 14.41 1.35 5.42
N SER A 88 15.32 1.06 6.35
CA SER A 88 15.02 1.08 7.78
C SER A 88 14.68 2.49 8.30
N ALA A 89 15.32 3.54 7.78
CA ALA A 89 14.97 4.92 8.09
C ALA A 89 13.57 5.27 7.58
N SER A 90 13.22 4.80 6.37
CA SER A 90 11.88 4.97 5.79
C SER A 90 10.81 4.24 6.62
N ASP A 91 11.15 3.08 7.15
CA ASP A 91 10.27 2.30 8.05
C ASP A 91 9.97 3.05 9.37
N LEU A 92 10.96 3.77 9.93
CA LEU A 92 10.75 4.66 11.07
C LEU A 92 9.88 5.89 10.68
N LEU A 93 10.07 6.43 9.47
CA LEU A 93 9.22 7.51 8.94
C LEU A 93 7.77 7.08 8.80
N VAL A 94 7.50 5.84 8.38
CA VAL A 94 6.13 5.30 8.34
C VAL A 94 5.50 5.33 9.75
N GLY A 95 6.24 4.91 10.79
CA GLY A 95 5.78 5.02 12.18
C GLY A 95 5.46 6.45 12.60
N LEU A 96 6.31 7.41 12.22
CA LEU A 96 6.08 8.84 12.46
C LEU A 96 4.84 9.37 11.72
N PHE A 97 4.64 8.98 10.45
CA PHE A 97 3.49 9.40 9.67
C PHE A 97 2.19 8.79 10.18
N ILE A 98 2.19 7.53 10.62
CA ILE A 98 1.06 6.92 11.32
C ILE A 98 0.65 7.77 12.52
N HIS A 99 1.62 8.13 13.36
CA HIS A 99 1.37 8.98 14.52
C HIS A 99 0.73 10.32 14.11
N ASN A 100 1.34 11.02 13.16
CA ASN A 100 0.91 12.34 12.73
C ASN A 100 -0.49 12.33 12.09
N ILE A 101 -0.81 11.33 11.25
CA ILE A 101 -2.15 11.16 10.66
C ILE A 101 -3.20 10.99 11.75
N LEU A 102 -2.94 10.14 12.74
CA LEU A 102 -3.87 9.90 13.84
C LEU A 102 -4.05 11.15 14.73
N LYS A 103 -2.96 11.89 15.00
CA LYS A 103 -3.02 13.17 15.73
C LYS A 103 -3.79 14.25 14.98
N LEU A 104 -3.67 14.33 13.66
CA LEU A 104 -4.46 15.25 12.83
C LEU A 104 -5.97 14.99 12.94
N ARG A 105 -6.36 13.72 13.14
CA ARG A 105 -7.76 13.33 13.40
C ARG A 105 -8.14 13.34 14.88
N LYS A 106 -7.33 13.93 15.76
CA LYS A 106 -7.57 14.05 17.21
C LYS A 106 -7.77 12.71 17.93
N VAL A 107 -7.13 11.65 17.45
CA VAL A 107 -7.13 10.36 18.14
C VAL A 107 -6.37 10.47 19.47
N PRO A 108 -6.85 9.85 20.56
CA PRO A 108 -6.17 9.81 21.85
C PRO A 108 -4.73 9.28 21.76
N GLU A 109 -3.85 9.82 22.61
CA GLU A 109 -2.41 9.53 22.59
C GLU A 109 -2.09 8.04 22.81
N ASN A 110 -2.84 7.37 23.68
CA ASN A 110 -2.70 5.94 23.94
C ASN A 110 -2.97 5.11 22.68
N LEU A 111 -4.04 5.41 21.94
CA LEU A 111 -4.37 4.72 20.69
C LEU A 111 -3.35 5.01 19.59
N CYS A 112 -2.88 6.26 19.50
CA CYS A 112 -1.79 6.61 18.58
C CYS A 112 -0.53 5.78 18.89
N THR A 113 -0.17 5.67 20.16
CA THR A 113 1.00 4.90 20.62
C THR A 113 0.87 3.42 20.24
N TYR A 114 -0.29 2.79 20.52
CA TYR A 114 -0.51 1.40 20.15
C TYR A 114 -0.47 1.18 18.63
N SER A 115 -1.08 2.07 17.83
CA SER A 115 -1.02 2.00 16.37
C SER A 115 0.43 2.09 15.85
N VAL A 116 1.24 2.99 16.40
CA VAL A 116 2.66 3.10 16.04
C VAL A 116 3.42 1.82 16.40
N MET A 117 3.16 1.24 17.57
CA MET A 117 3.78 -0.01 17.99
C MET A 117 3.44 -1.18 17.06
N VAL A 118 2.19 -1.26 16.57
CA VAL A 118 1.77 -2.30 15.61
C VAL A 118 2.59 -2.26 14.32
N TRP A 119 3.07 -1.09 13.88
CA TRP A 119 3.97 -1.00 12.74
C TRP A 119 5.43 -1.24 13.12
N LEU A 120 5.93 -0.51 14.12
CA LEU A 120 7.35 -0.49 14.44
C LEU A 120 7.90 -1.81 15.00
N PHE A 121 7.04 -2.60 15.67
CA PHE A 121 7.40 -3.85 16.33
C PHE A 121 6.72 -5.09 15.72
N ASN A 122 6.11 -4.96 14.54
CA ASN A 122 5.67 -6.13 13.80
C ASN A 122 6.90 -6.83 13.17
N PRO A 123 7.17 -8.11 13.52
CA PRO A 123 8.30 -8.84 12.96
C PRO A 123 8.35 -8.88 11.45
N PHE A 124 7.20 -8.83 10.78
CA PHE A 124 7.15 -8.81 9.33
C PHE A 124 7.66 -7.50 8.74
N THR A 125 7.28 -6.36 9.32
CA THR A 125 7.58 -5.03 8.76
C THR A 125 9.02 -4.64 9.04
N PHE A 126 9.48 -4.81 10.29
CA PHE A 126 10.85 -4.43 10.65
C PHE A 126 11.90 -5.33 10.00
N THR A 127 11.57 -6.57 9.65
CA THR A 127 12.51 -7.45 8.93
C THR A 127 12.61 -7.08 7.45
N ILE A 128 11.53 -6.66 6.80
CA ILE A 128 11.58 -6.37 5.35
C ILE A 128 12.52 -5.22 5.02
N GLY A 129 12.50 -4.13 5.81
CA GLY A 129 13.44 -3.02 5.63
C GLY A 129 14.89 -3.44 5.89
N THR A 130 15.15 -4.20 6.96
CA THR A 130 16.50 -4.62 7.35
C THR A 130 17.07 -5.71 6.43
N ARG A 131 16.22 -6.54 5.81
CA ARG A 131 16.61 -7.50 4.77
C ARG A 131 17.01 -6.83 3.45
N GLY A 132 16.65 -5.55 3.25
CA GLY A 132 17.04 -4.79 2.05
C GLY A 132 15.93 -4.63 1.01
N ASN A 133 14.66 -4.73 1.39
CA ASN A 133 13.57 -4.45 0.46
C ASN A 133 13.13 -2.97 0.53
N CYS A 134 12.83 -2.36 -0.62
CA CYS A 134 12.47 -0.95 -0.72
C CYS A 134 11.01 -0.61 -0.39
N GLU A 135 10.14 -1.59 -0.10
CA GLU A 135 8.72 -1.35 0.21
C GLU A 135 8.46 -0.26 1.28
N PRO A 136 9.27 -0.11 2.35
CA PRO A 136 9.06 0.96 3.33
C PRO A 136 9.11 2.38 2.75
N ILE A 137 9.90 2.62 1.69
CA ILE A 137 9.91 3.92 0.98
C ILE A 137 8.54 4.20 0.37
N VAL A 138 7.98 3.21 -0.31
CA VAL A 138 6.68 3.31 -0.98
C VAL A 138 5.57 3.54 0.06
N CYS A 139 5.59 2.81 1.17
CA CYS A 139 4.68 3.02 2.29
C CYS A 139 4.78 4.44 2.86
N ALA A 140 6.00 4.95 3.08
CA ALA A 140 6.20 6.32 3.57
C ALA A 140 5.62 7.36 2.61
N MET A 141 5.82 7.19 1.29
CA MET A 141 5.26 8.07 0.27
C MET A 141 3.72 8.03 0.25
N VAL A 142 3.10 6.84 0.36
CA VAL A 142 1.64 6.69 0.42
C VAL A 142 1.06 7.42 1.64
N LEU A 143 1.67 7.24 2.82
CA LEU A 143 1.21 7.94 4.03
C LEU A 143 1.45 9.45 3.95
N TRP A 144 2.54 9.88 3.33
CA TRP A 144 2.82 11.29 3.08
C TRP A 144 1.77 11.93 2.16
N ILE A 145 1.29 11.21 1.13
CA ILE A 145 0.19 11.66 0.26
C ILE A 145 -1.09 11.86 1.08
N ILE A 146 -1.44 10.93 1.97
CA ILE A 146 -2.59 11.08 2.88
C ILE A 146 -2.42 12.34 3.75
N MET A 147 -1.23 12.56 4.32
CA MET A 147 -0.95 13.77 5.11
C MET A 147 -1.06 15.06 4.29
N CYS A 148 -0.57 15.07 3.05
CA CYS A 148 -0.68 16.22 2.15
C CYS A 148 -2.15 16.56 1.87
N LEU A 149 -2.98 15.55 1.59
CA LEU A 149 -4.42 15.71 1.40
C LEU A 149 -5.10 16.24 2.67
N MET A 150 -4.78 15.69 3.84
CA MET A 150 -5.34 16.15 5.12
C MET A 150 -4.97 17.59 5.47
N ASN A 151 -3.82 18.07 5.00
CA ASN A 151 -3.37 19.45 5.18
C ASN A 151 -3.82 20.40 4.07
N GLY A 152 -4.53 19.92 3.04
CA GLY A 152 -4.99 20.73 1.90
C GLY A 152 -3.90 21.02 0.85
N SER A 153 -2.72 20.39 0.96
CA SER A 153 -1.58 20.58 0.05
C SER A 153 -1.73 19.71 -1.19
N LEU A 154 -2.72 20.04 -2.03
CA LEU A 154 -3.12 19.22 -3.18
C LEU A 154 -2.01 19.07 -4.24
N LEU A 155 -1.23 20.12 -4.50
CA LEU A 155 -0.10 20.08 -5.44
C LEU A 155 0.97 19.08 -5.00
N GLN A 156 1.32 19.08 -3.71
CA GLN A 156 2.28 18.13 -3.15
C GLN A 156 1.73 16.71 -3.21
N ALA A 157 0.45 16.50 -2.84
CA ALA A 157 -0.18 15.20 -2.95
C ALA A 157 -0.13 14.65 -4.39
N ALA A 158 -0.44 15.49 -5.39
CA ALA A 158 -0.39 15.11 -6.79
C ALA A 158 1.03 14.78 -7.27
N PHE A 159 2.03 15.60 -6.89
CA PHE A 159 3.43 15.36 -7.23
C PHE A 159 3.92 14.03 -6.66
N TRP A 160 3.74 13.81 -5.36
CA TRP A 160 4.17 12.58 -4.69
C TRP A 160 3.40 11.36 -5.19
N TYR A 161 2.12 11.52 -5.57
CA TYR A 161 1.33 10.44 -6.17
C TYR A 161 1.88 10.03 -7.55
N GLY A 162 2.16 10.97 -8.44
CA GLY A 162 2.78 10.67 -9.74
C GLY A 162 4.13 9.98 -9.58
N LEU A 163 4.95 10.46 -8.63
CA LEU A 163 6.26 9.88 -8.34
C LEU A 163 6.19 8.48 -7.75
N VAL A 164 5.26 8.21 -6.81
CA VAL A 164 5.16 6.89 -6.19
C VAL A 164 4.66 5.84 -7.18
N VAL A 165 3.73 6.19 -8.07
CA VAL A 165 3.24 5.29 -9.13
C VAL A 165 4.33 4.99 -10.16
N HIS A 166 5.21 5.96 -10.44
CA HIS A 166 6.38 5.72 -11.28
C HIS A 166 7.42 4.83 -10.58
N LEU A 167 7.61 5.01 -9.27
CA LEU A 167 8.56 4.21 -8.48
C LEU A 167 8.11 2.74 -8.38
N ARG A 168 6.83 2.51 -8.13
CA ARG A 168 6.15 1.21 -8.13
C ARG A 168 4.74 1.39 -8.69
N ILE A 169 4.31 0.51 -9.59
CA ILE A 169 3.03 0.71 -10.28
C ILE A 169 1.78 0.49 -9.41
N TYR A 170 1.84 -0.37 -8.38
CA TYR A 170 0.65 -0.78 -7.61
C TYR A 170 -0.17 0.35 -6.96
N PRO A 171 0.40 1.48 -6.48
CA PRO A 171 -0.37 2.61 -5.93
C PRO A 171 -1.32 3.26 -6.94
N ILE A 172 -1.28 2.85 -8.22
CA ILE A 172 -2.29 3.23 -9.23
C ILE A 172 -3.71 2.90 -8.77
N ILE A 173 -3.90 1.87 -7.93
CA ILE A 173 -5.22 1.51 -7.39
C ILE A 173 -5.84 2.61 -6.50
N TYR A 174 -5.03 3.56 -6.02
CA TYR A 174 -5.47 4.70 -5.22
C TYR A 174 -5.91 5.92 -6.06
N ALA A 175 -5.80 5.88 -7.39
CA ALA A 175 -6.16 7.03 -8.24
C ALA A 175 -7.65 7.42 -8.05
N LEU A 176 -8.54 6.44 -8.23
CA LEU A 176 -9.98 6.65 -8.15
C LEU A 176 -10.46 7.12 -6.77
N PRO A 177 -10.10 6.50 -5.63
CA PRO A 177 -10.54 6.98 -4.32
C PRO A 177 -10.01 8.39 -4.00
N ILE A 178 -8.79 8.76 -4.44
CA ILE A 178 -8.29 10.14 -4.26
C ILE A 178 -9.14 11.12 -5.08
N ILE A 179 -9.46 10.80 -6.33
CA ILE A 179 -10.33 11.66 -7.15
C ILE A 179 -11.71 11.82 -6.49
N LEU A 180 -12.30 10.74 -5.98
CA LEU A 180 -13.61 10.77 -5.35
C LEU A 180 -13.63 11.57 -4.04
N VAL A 181 -12.57 11.52 -3.22
CA VAL A 181 -12.49 12.28 -1.97
C VAL A 181 -12.26 13.79 -2.19
N LEU A 182 -11.71 14.18 -3.35
CA LEU A 182 -11.51 15.57 -3.78
C LEU A 182 -12.81 16.22 -4.30
N ASP A 183 -13.94 15.87 -3.70
CA ASP A 183 -15.22 16.44 -4.04
C ASP A 183 -15.34 17.91 -3.58
N PRO A 184 -15.86 18.84 -4.40
CA PRO A 184 -15.98 20.26 -4.04
C PRO A 184 -16.78 20.54 -2.76
N PHE A 185 -17.69 19.63 -2.38
CA PHE A 185 -18.44 19.74 -1.14
C PHE A 185 -17.61 19.40 0.11
N HIS A 186 -16.43 18.81 -0.08
CA HIS A 186 -15.56 18.34 1.01
C HIS A 186 -14.17 18.99 0.98
N PHE A 187 -13.69 19.37 -0.21
CA PHE A 187 -12.34 19.85 -0.42
C PHE A 187 -12.33 21.08 -1.34
N ARG A 188 -11.66 22.15 -0.89
CA ARG A 188 -11.37 23.34 -1.70
C ARG A 188 -9.90 23.67 -1.60
N SER A 189 -9.25 23.86 -2.75
CA SER A 189 -7.85 24.28 -2.78
C SER A 189 -7.67 25.62 -2.03
N HIS A 190 -6.56 25.79 -1.32
CA HIS A 190 -6.17 26.98 -0.54
C HIS A 190 -6.81 27.18 0.85
N LYS A 191 -7.74 26.31 1.30
CA LYS A 191 -8.18 26.28 2.70
C LYS A 191 -7.83 24.94 3.32
N LYS A 192 -7.36 24.93 4.57
CA LYS A 192 -7.13 23.67 5.30
C LYS A 192 -8.48 22.96 5.44
N PRO A 193 -8.63 21.74 4.93
CA PRO A 193 -9.90 21.04 4.96
C PRO A 193 -10.29 20.70 6.40
N ALA A 194 -11.58 20.77 6.70
CA ALA A 194 -12.09 20.40 8.02
C ALA A 194 -12.08 18.87 8.13
N LEU A 195 -11.23 18.33 9.01
CA LEU A 195 -11.12 16.89 9.23
C LEU A 195 -12.22 16.40 10.18
N THR A 196 -12.68 15.17 9.96
CA THR A 196 -13.53 14.48 10.92
C THR A 196 -12.68 14.01 12.10
N GLU A 197 -13.03 14.52 13.28
CA GLU A 197 -12.37 14.19 14.53
C GLU A 197 -12.81 12.81 15.02
N TRP A 198 -11.90 12.13 15.71
CA TRP A 198 -12.19 10.85 16.32
C TRP A 198 -13.15 11.01 17.50
N SER A 199 -14.16 10.14 17.56
CA SER A 199 -15.09 10.04 18.69
C SER A 199 -15.12 8.61 19.19
N SER A 200 -15.05 8.45 20.52
CA SER A 200 -15.19 7.16 21.19
C SER A 200 -16.64 6.66 21.21
N SER A 201 -17.61 7.56 21.08
CA SER A 201 -19.02 7.25 21.31
C SER A 201 -19.56 6.29 20.26
N ASN A 202 -20.34 5.30 20.71
CA ASN A 202 -21.25 4.50 19.88
C ASN A 202 -22.43 5.38 19.40
N GLY A 203 -22.13 6.57 18.90
CA GLY A 203 -23.12 7.44 18.31
C GLY A 203 -23.65 6.75 17.07
N ARG A 204 -24.89 6.22 17.18
CA ARG A 204 -25.84 5.93 16.11
C ARG A 204 -26.13 7.19 15.26
N SER A 205 -25.09 7.91 14.84
CA SER A 205 -25.16 9.15 14.07
C SER A 205 -24.73 8.93 12.61
N ALA A 206 -24.07 7.81 12.30
CA ALA A 206 -23.69 7.46 10.92
C ALA A 206 -24.83 6.81 10.10
N GLN A 207 -25.94 6.40 10.72
CA GLN A 207 -27.14 5.94 9.99
C GLN A 207 -28.09 7.08 9.60
N ASN A 208 -27.91 8.29 10.13
CA ASN A 208 -28.72 9.46 9.76
C ASN A 208 -28.12 10.31 8.63
N LEU A 209 -26.95 9.93 8.08
CA LEU A 209 -26.46 10.46 6.81
C LEU A 209 -26.83 9.58 5.60
N SER A 210 -27.65 8.54 5.80
CA SER A 210 -28.15 7.64 4.74
C SER A 210 -29.67 7.56 4.68
N SER A 211 -30.37 8.67 4.89
CA SER A 211 -31.77 8.82 4.47
C SER A 211 -32.04 10.20 3.88
N LYS A 212 -31.20 10.64 2.94
CA LYS A 212 -31.76 11.23 1.72
C LYS A 212 -31.81 10.11 0.68
N LYS A 213 -32.95 9.42 0.64
CA LYS A 213 -33.45 8.84 -0.61
C LYS A 213 -33.58 10.00 -1.59
N ASN A 214 -32.51 10.30 -2.34
CA ASN A 214 -32.70 10.94 -3.63
C ASN A 214 -33.08 9.82 -4.60
N THR A 215 -34.39 9.67 -4.70
CA THR A 215 -35.11 9.14 -5.84
C THR A 215 -34.41 9.41 -7.17
N GLY A 216 -34.33 8.37 -8.00
CA GLY A 216 -34.40 8.46 -9.45
C GLY A 216 -33.16 9.02 -10.15
N ALA A 217 -32.46 8.16 -10.89
CA ALA A 217 -31.57 8.54 -11.99
C ALA A 217 -30.76 9.82 -11.75
N TYR A 218 -29.80 9.78 -10.80
CA TYR A 218 -28.67 10.69 -10.89
C TYR A 218 -28.03 10.42 -12.25
N ASN A 219 -28.29 11.29 -13.23
CA ASN A 219 -27.82 11.15 -14.60
C ASN A 219 -26.35 10.76 -14.55
N LEU A 220 -25.98 9.65 -15.19
CA LEU A 220 -24.58 9.26 -15.37
C LEU A 220 -23.77 10.47 -15.89
N TRP A 221 -24.42 11.29 -16.71
CA TRP A 221 -23.94 12.60 -17.16
C TRP A 221 -23.61 13.60 -16.06
N VAL A 222 -24.41 13.74 -15.00
CA VAL A 222 -24.12 14.61 -13.84
C VAL A 222 -23.00 14.02 -12.99
N ALA A 223 -22.95 12.71 -12.82
CA ALA A 223 -21.83 12.05 -12.15
C ALA A 223 -20.52 12.23 -12.94
N LEU A 224 -20.56 12.07 -14.26
CA LEU A 224 -19.42 12.27 -15.16
C LEU A 224 -18.98 13.75 -15.19
N THR A 225 -19.91 14.71 -15.32
CA THR A 225 -19.55 16.14 -15.28
C THR A 225 -19.03 16.58 -13.92
N SER A 226 -19.51 15.96 -12.83
CA SER A 226 -18.96 16.20 -11.49
C SER A 226 -17.50 15.74 -11.34
N MET A 227 -16.99 14.84 -12.20
CA MET A 227 -15.57 14.44 -12.17
C MET A 227 -14.62 15.54 -12.66
N PHE A 228 -15.11 16.52 -13.43
CA PHE A 228 -14.30 17.60 -14.03
C PHE A 228 -14.19 18.84 -13.13
N THR A 229 -13.98 18.63 -11.83
CA THR A 229 -13.75 19.77 -10.92
C THR A 229 -12.30 20.24 -11.02
N LYS A 230 -12.05 21.52 -10.68
CA LYS A 230 -10.72 22.12 -10.74
C LYS A 230 -9.69 21.30 -9.95
N GLU A 231 -10.04 20.86 -8.75
CA GLU A 231 -9.17 20.07 -7.87
C GLU A 231 -8.88 18.67 -8.43
N ARG A 232 -9.91 17.97 -8.94
CA ARG A 232 -9.76 16.64 -9.55
C ARG A 232 -8.88 16.70 -10.79
N LEU A 233 -9.13 17.68 -11.67
CA LEU A 233 -8.35 17.90 -12.87
C LEU A 233 -6.91 18.32 -12.55
N MET A 234 -6.71 19.21 -11.60
CA MET A 234 -5.37 19.62 -11.18
C MET A 234 -4.58 18.44 -10.60
N PHE A 235 -5.21 17.61 -9.75
CA PHE A 235 -4.57 16.42 -9.23
C PHE A 235 -4.19 15.44 -10.36
N GLY A 236 -5.14 15.16 -11.27
CA GLY A 236 -4.92 14.24 -12.39
C GLY A 236 -3.83 14.73 -13.36
N LEU A 237 -3.86 16.01 -13.74
CA LEU A 237 -2.88 16.59 -14.67
C LEU A 237 -1.47 16.63 -14.06
N ILE A 238 -1.32 17.04 -12.79
CA ILE A 238 0.00 17.13 -12.16
C ILE A 238 0.58 15.74 -11.90
N SER A 239 -0.22 14.82 -11.33
CA SER A 239 0.26 13.46 -11.08
C SER A 239 0.59 12.73 -12.38
N GLY A 240 -0.24 12.88 -13.42
CA GLY A 240 0.02 12.39 -14.76
C GLY A 240 1.28 12.99 -15.36
N ALA A 241 1.46 14.32 -15.28
CA ALA A 241 2.66 14.99 -15.79
C ALA A 241 3.93 14.47 -15.10
N VAL A 242 3.95 14.35 -13.77
CA VAL A 242 5.11 13.80 -13.05
C VAL A 242 5.41 12.37 -13.49
N PHE A 243 4.39 11.51 -13.58
CA PHE A 243 4.56 10.13 -14.04
C PHE A 243 5.13 10.06 -15.47
N PHE A 244 4.54 10.78 -16.42
CA PHE A 244 4.97 10.78 -17.82
C PHE A 244 6.31 11.46 -18.05
N ILE A 245 6.64 12.53 -17.32
CA ILE A 245 7.97 13.17 -17.38
C ILE A 245 9.03 12.22 -16.87
N CYS A 246 8.83 11.58 -15.72
CA CYS A 246 9.78 10.58 -15.20
C CYS A 246 9.95 9.41 -16.19
N THR A 247 8.83 8.90 -16.72
CA THR A 247 8.83 7.83 -17.71
C THR A 247 9.57 8.26 -18.98
N GLY A 248 9.35 9.48 -19.47
CA GLY A 248 10.00 10.03 -20.65
C GLY A 248 11.51 10.20 -20.47
N ILE A 249 11.95 10.68 -19.30
CA ILE A 249 13.38 10.79 -18.95
C ILE A 249 14.04 9.40 -18.97
N PHE A 250 13.46 8.40 -18.30
CA PHE A 250 14.07 7.07 -18.26
C PHE A 250 13.93 6.28 -19.56
N PHE A 251 12.89 6.53 -20.35
CA PHE A 251 12.79 6.01 -21.70
C PHE A 251 13.86 6.62 -22.62
N TYR A 252 14.15 7.91 -22.50
CA TYR A 252 15.26 8.53 -23.23
C TYR A 252 16.62 7.92 -22.85
N LEU A 253 16.83 7.59 -21.57
CA LEU A 253 18.10 7.03 -21.09
C LEU A 253 18.28 5.54 -21.40
N TYR A 254 17.21 4.73 -21.30
CA TYR A 254 17.31 3.26 -21.30
C TYR A 254 16.38 2.57 -22.32
N GLY A 255 15.63 3.34 -23.10
CA GLY A 255 14.81 2.83 -24.19
C GLY A 255 13.71 1.85 -23.77
N TRP A 256 13.46 0.87 -24.65
CA TRP A 256 12.37 -0.10 -24.50
C TRP A 256 12.58 -1.07 -23.33
N GLU A 257 13.82 -1.38 -22.97
CA GLU A 257 14.13 -2.25 -21.83
C GLU A 257 13.56 -1.67 -20.52
N PHE A 258 13.75 -0.37 -20.28
CA PHE A 258 13.12 0.30 -19.14
C PHE A 258 11.60 0.14 -19.14
N LEU A 259 10.96 0.48 -20.27
CA LEU A 259 9.50 0.50 -20.34
C LEU A 259 8.93 -0.91 -20.13
N HIS A 260 9.57 -1.90 -20.74
CA HIS A 260 9.18 -3.30 -20.56
C HIS A 260 9.37 -3.72 -19.11
N GLU A 261 10.58 -3.58 -18.56
CA GLU A 261 10.93 -4.22 -17.30
C GLU A 261 10.36 -3.51 -16.06
N ALA A 262 10.31 -2.18 -16.07
CA ALA A 262 9.81 -1.42 -14.92
C ALA A 262 8.28 -1.26 -14.90
N LEU A 263 7.62 -1.26 -16.07
CA LEU A 263 6.20 -0.93 -16.17
C LEU A 263 5.37 -2.06 -16.81
N LEU A 264 5.63 -2.42 -18.07
CA LEU A 264 4.75 -3.33 -18.82
C LEU A 264 4.82 -4.78 -18.33
N TYR A 265 5.99 -5.23 -17.86
CA TYR A 265 6.22 -6.56 -17.33
C TYR A 265 5.21 -6.89 -16.22
N HIS A 266 4.86 -5.93 -15.36
CA HIS A 266 3.92 -6.16 -14.25
C HIS A 266 2.47 -6.41 -14.71
N LEU A 267 2.09 -5.94 -15.91
CA LEU A 267 0.78 -6.21 -16.49
C LEU A 267 0.69 -7.62 -17.05
N THR A 268 1.77 -8.12 -17.65
CA THR A 268 1.82 -9.45 -18.28
C THR A 268 2.36 -10.53 -17.35
N ARG A 269 3.02 -10.16 -16.25
CA ARG A 269 3.72 -11.08 -15.32
C ARG A 269 2.87 -12.29 -14.97
N THR A 270 3.44 -13.46 -15.19
CA THR A 270 2.96 -14.75 -14.74
C THR A 270 4.10 -15.42 -13.99
N ASP A 271 3.83 -15.87 -12.78
CA ASP A 271 4.86 -16.48 -11.93
C ASP A 271 4.25 -17.71 -11.25
N PRO A 272 4.57 -18.92 -11.71
CA PRO A 272 4.03 -20.14 -11.11
C PRO A 272 4.76 -20.53 -9.81
N ARG A 273 5.95 -19.97 -9.54
CA ARG A 273 6.78 -20.33 -8.38
C ARG A 273 6.54 -19.36 -7.23
N HIS A 274 6.67 -19.85 -6.00
CA HIS A 274 6.55 -19.05 -4.78
C HIS A 274 5.32 -18.12 -4.76
N ASN A 275 4.20 -18.57 -5.37
CA ASN A 275 3.03 -17.73 -5.62
C ASN A 275 1.81 -18.23 -4.83
N PHE A 276 1.37 -17.44 -3.85
CA PHE A 276 0.20 -17.77 -3.01
C PHE A 276 -1.14 -17.75 -3.75
N SER A 277 -1.15 -17.24 -4.99
CA SER A 277 -2.37 -17.07 -5.78
C SER A 277 -2.98 -18.40 -6.20
N ILE A 278 -4.31 -18.49 -6.17
CA ILE A 278 -5.05 -19.64 -6.70
C ILE A 278 -4.77 -19.93 -8.18
N TYR A 279 -4.27 -18.92 -8.90
CA TYR A 279 -3.94 -19.01 -10.32
C TYR A 279 -2.58 -19.68 -10.58
N PHE A 280 -1.71 -19.86 -9.58
CA PHE A 280 -0.35 -20.37 -9.80
C PHE A 280 -0.35 -21.74 -10.50
N TYR A 281 -1.26 -22.64 -10.11
CA TYR A 281 -1.28 -24.00 -10.65
C TYR A 281 -1.75 -24.02 -12.11
N HIS A 282 -2.77 -23.22 -12.42
CA HIS A 282 -3.20 -23.02 -13.81
C HIS A 282 -2.09 -22.41 -14.66
N ILE A 283 -1.37 -21.43 -14.11
CA ILE A 283 -0.23 -20.80 -14.77
C ILE A 283 0.89 -21.80 -15.02
N TYR A 284 1.16 -22.67 -14.04
CA TYR A 284 2.17 -23.71 -14.13
C TYR A 284 1.87 -24.70 -15.28
N LEU A 285 0.62 -25.18 -15.37
CA LEU A 285 0.22 -26.14 -16.40
C LEU A 285 0.26 -25.56 -17.83
N HIS A 286 0.08 -24.25 -17.97
CA HIS A 286 0.05 -23.56 -19.27
C HIS A 286 1.29 -22.69 -19.49
N TYR A 287 2.41 -22.98 -18.81
CA TYR A 287 3.59 -22.11 -18.89
C TYR A 287 4.16 -21.98 -20.32
N GLU A 288 4.00 -23.01 -21.15
CA GLU A 288 4.46 -23.04 -22.55
C GLU A 288 3.43 -22.53 -23.56
N HIS A 289 2.18 -22.27 -23.13
CA HIS A 289 1.10 -21.85 -24.01
C HIS A 289 0.66 -20.41 -23.72
N GLU A 290 0.34 -19.66 -24.77
CA GLU A 290 -0.22 -18.32 -24.59
C GLU A 290 -1.62 -18.40 -23.97
N PHE A 291 -1.85 -17.69 -22.87
CA PHE A 291 -3.18 -17.57 -22.29
C PHE A 291 -4.14 -16.90 -23.27
N SER A 292 -5.29 -17.53 -23.44
CA SER A 292 -6.45 -16.99 -24.15
C SER A 292 -6.96 -15.70 -23.51
N VAL A 293 -7.69 -14.91 -24.28
CA VAL A 293 -8.33 -13.67 -23.80
C VAL A 293 -9.29 -13.96 -22.63
N ILE A 294 -9.99 -15.09 -22.67
CA ILE A 294 -10.95 -15.49 -21.64
C ILE A 294 -10.24 -15.75 -20.31
N GLU A 295 -9.10 -16.45 -20.30
CA GLU A 295 -8.33 -16.71 -19.08
C GLU A 295 -7.76 -15.42 -18.45
N LYS A 296 -7.28 -14.51 -19.30
CA LYS A 296 -6.86 -13.17 -18.87
C LYS A 296 -8.02 -12.39 -18.25
N LEU A 297 -9.22 -12.48 -18.81
CA LEU A 297 -10.42 -11.86 -18.26
C LEU A 297 -10.85 -12.49 -16.93
N ILE A 298 -10.84 -13.81 -16.80
CA ILE A 298 -11.23 -14.52 -15.57
C ILE A 298 -10.29 -14.19 -14.40
N SER A 299 -9.00 -14.01 -14.67
CA SER A 299 -8.02 -13.63 -13.63
C SER A 299 -8.05 -12.14 -13.25
N PHE A 300 -8.57 -11.27 -14.13
CA PHE A 300 -8.60 -9.81 -13.90
C PHE A 300 -9.96 -9.28 -13.42
N LEU A 301 -11.06 -9.76 -14.00
CA LEU A 301 -12.40 -9.20 -13.81
C LEU A 301 -12.90 -9.27 -12.35
N PRO A 302 -12.73 -10.38 -11.61
CA PRO A 302 -13.13 -10.44 -10.20
C PRO A 302 -12.38 -9.39 -9.35
N GLN A 303 -11.06 -9.28 -9.56
CA GLN A 303 -10.23 -8.28 -8.89
C GLN A 303 -10.75 -6.87 -9.18
N PHE A 304 -10.97 -6.55 -10.47
CA PHE A 304 -11.46 -5.23 -10.89
C PHE A 304 -12.84 -4.88 -10.29
N ILE A 305 -13.79 -5.82 -10.31
CA ILE A 305 -15.13 -5.62 -9.73
C ILE A 305 -15.04 -5.35 -8.23
N VAL A 306 -14.25 -6.15 -7.49
CA VAL A 306 -14.07 -5.97 -6.05
C VAL A 306 -13.42 -4.62 -5.75
N GLN A 307 -12.41 -4.20 -6.53
CA GLN A 307 -11.79 -2.87 -6.39
C GLN A 307 -12.82 -1.76 -6.55
N LEU A 308 -13.61 -1.78 -7.63
CA LEU A 308 -14.63 -0.75 -7.87
C LEU A 308 -15.67 -0.72 -6.75
N ALA A 309 -16.19 -1.89 -6.34
CA ALA A 309 -17.19 -1.99 -5.28
C ALA A 309 -16.68 -1.38 -3.95
N LEU A 310 -15.43 -1.66 -3.57
CA LEU A 310 -14.83 -1.11 -2.36
C LEU A 310 -14.61 0.40 -2.47
N VAL A 311 -14.14 0.89 -3.63
CA VAL A 311 -13.92 2.33 -3.86
C VAL A 311 -15.23 3.10 -3.73
N PHE A 312 -16.29 2.69 -4.44
CA PHE A 312 -17.57 3.39 -4.38
C PHE A 312 -18.19 3.33 -2.97
N ARG A 313 -17.92 2.28 -2.20
CA ARG A 313 -18.45 2.14 -0.85
C ARG A 313 -17.69 2.98 0.19
N PHE A 314 -16.37 3.08 0.06
CA PHE A 314 -15.49 3.56 1.13
C PHE A 314 -14.61 4.77 0.78
N ALA A 315 -14.62 5.30 -0.46
CA ALA A 315 -13.71 6.38 -0.88
C ALA A 315 -13.69 7.61 0.05
N GLN A 316 -14.81 7.95 0.68
CA GLN A 316 -14.88 9.06 1.63
C GLN A 316 -14.13 8.79 2.94
N ASP A 317 -13.98 7.53 3.35
CA ASP A 317 -13.11 7.08 4.45
C ASP A 317 -11.77 6.61 3.86
N LEU A 318 -10.97 7.57 3.39
CA LEU A 318 -9.81 7.33 2.54
C LEU A 318 -8.79 6.32 3.11
N PRO A 319 -8.32 6.41 4.38
CA PRO A 319 -7.36 5.42 4.92
C PRO A 319 -7.95 4.01 4.97
N PHE A 320 -9.24 3.89 5.30
CA PHE A 320 -9.92 2.60 5.30
C PHE A 320 -10.10 2.06 3.88
N CYS A 321 -10.48 2.91 2.93
CA CYS A 321 -10.57 2.55 1.51
C CYS A 321 -9.25 2.01 0.98
N PHE A 322 -8.13 2.72 1.23
CA PHE A 322 -6.80 2.27 0.82
C PHE A 322 -6.49 0.91 1.43
N PHE A 323 -6.77 0.70 2.72
CA PHE A 323 -6.52 -0.57 3.39
C PHE A 323 -7.29 -1.71 2.72
N VAL A 324 -8.62 -1.60 2.60
CA VAL A 324 -9.45 -2.69 2.05
C VAL A 324 -9.15 -2.94 0.57
N GLN A 325 -8.86 -1.89 -0.21
CA GLN A 325 -8.43 -2.03 -1.60
C GLN A 325 -7.11 -2.77 -1.70
N THR A 326 -6.14 -2.46 -0.84
CA THR A 326 -4.82 -3.11 -0.89
C THR A 326 -4.91 -4.57 -0.51
N VAL A 327 -5.66 -4.92 0.54
CA VAL A 327 -5.91 -6.31 0.94
C VAL A 327 -6.61 -7.08 -0.19
N ALA A 328 -7.66 -6.51 -0.78
CA ALA A 328 -8.37 -7.13 -1.89
C ALA A 328 -7.50 -7.22 -3.16
N PHE A 329 -6.68 -6.22 -3.44
CA PHE A 329 -5.78 -6.21 -4.59
C PHE A 329 -4.78 -7.35 -4.47
N VAL A 330 -4.17 -7.53 -3.31
CA VAL A 330 -3.23 -8.63 -3.05
C VAL A 330 -3.97 -9.96 -3.09
N ALA A 331 -5.08 -10.14 -2.37
CA ALA A 331 -5.78 -11.42 -2.28
C ALA A 331 -6.26 -11.96 -3.64
N PHE A 332 -6.70 -11.08 -4.54
CA PHE A 332 -7.20 -11.44 -5.86
C PHE A 332 -6.14 -11.30 -6.98
N ASN A 333 -4.87 -11.04 -6.64
CA ASN A 333 -3.82 -10.92 -7.65
C ASN A 333 -3.45 -12.28 -8.25
N LYS A 334 -3.08 -12.29 -9.53
CA LYS A 334 -2.51 -13.46 -10.23
C LYS A 334 -1.15 -13.90 -9.70
N VAL A 335 -0.36 -12.96 -9.15
CA VAL A 335 0.93 -13.23 -8.53
C VAL A 335 0.92 -12.59 -7.16
N ILE A 336 1.12 -13.40 -6.13
CA ILE A 336 1.15 -12.97 -4.74
C ILE A 336 2.45 -13.46 -4.12
N THR A 337 3.28 -12.53 -3.68
CA THR A 337 4.48 -12.82 -2.87
C THR A 337 4.29 -12.25 -1.46
N ALA A 338 5.03 -12.78 -0.49
CA ALA A 338 4.90 -12.32 0.91
C ALA A 338 5.19 -10.82 1.07
N GLN A 339 6.12 -10.27 0.29
CA GLN A 339 6.50 -8.85 0.34
C GLN A 339 5.29 -7.90 0.21
N TYR A 340 4.25 -8.31 -0.53
CA TYR A 340 3.05 -7.49 -0.76
C TYR A 340 2.27 -7.22 0.53
N PHE A 341 2.45 -8.02 1.59
CA PHE A 341 1.73 -7.84 2.84
C PHE A 341 2.10 -6.54 3.56
N VAL A 342 3.29 -6.00 3.30
CA VAL A 342 3.72 -4.69 3.83
C VAL A 342 2.80 -3.57 3.40
N TRP A 343 2.27 -3.65 2.17
CA TRP A 343 1.43 -2.61 1.58
C TRP A 343 0.17 -2.34 2.40
N PHE A 344 -0.49 -3.38 2.91
CA PHE A 344 -1.65 -3.19 3.79
C PHE A 344 -1.27 -3.11 5.26
N PHE A 345 -0.11 -3.62 5.69
CA PHE A 345 0.36 -3.44 7.06
C PHE A 345 0.68 -1.99 7.41
N CYS A 346 1.12 -1.15 6.46
CA CYS A 346 1.34 0.26 6.74
C CYS A 346 0.04 1.04 6.95
N LEU A 347 -1.07 0.55 6.38
CA LEU A 347 -2.40 1.15 6.47
C LEU A 347 -3.20 0.60 7.66
N LEU A 348 -2.94 -0.64 8.11
CA LEU A 348 -3.63 -1.27 9.23
C LEU A 348 -3.66 -0.39 10.50
N PRO A 349 -2.53 0.18 10.98
CA PRO A 349 -2.50 1.07 12.14
C PRO A 349 -3.44 2.27 12.06
N LEU A 350 -3.71 2.77 10.85
CA LEU A 350 -4.59 3.92 10.62
C LEU A 350 -6.06 3.58 10.81
N ILE A 351 -6.45 2.31 10.71
CA ILE A 351 -7.86 1.90 10.85
C ILE A 351 -8.18 1.36 12.25
N LEU A 352 -7.18 0.98 13.05
CA LEU A 352 -7.38 0.40 14.38
C LEU A 352 -8.24 1.26 15.32
N PRO A 353 -8.07 2.60 15.41
CA PRO A 353 -8.89 3.42 16.31
C PRO A 353 -10.38 3.44 15.97
N TRP A 354 -10.74 3.09 14.72
CA TRP A 354 -12.12 3.03 14.23
C TRP A 354 -12.69 1.60 14.21
N SER A 355 -11.89 0.60 14.57
CA SER A 355 -12.35 -0.79 14.68
C SER A 355 -13.08 -1.05 16.00
N ASN A 356 -14.24 -1.71 15.92
CA ASN A 356 -14.94 -2.29 17.07
C ASN A 356 -14.45 -3.71 17.39
N MET A 357 -13.52 -4.25 16.61
CA MET A 357 -12.98 -5.58 16.80
C MET A 357 -12.09 -5.59 18.04
N LYS A 358 -12.53 -6.28 19.10
CA LYS A 358 -11.72 -6.46 20.31
C LYS A 358 -10.61 -7.48 20.02
N LEU A 359 -9.41 -7.21 20.53
CA LEU A 359 -8.27 -8.15 20.51
C LEU A 359 -8.47 -9.30 21.54
N LYS A 360 -9.66 -9.89 21.54
CA LYS A 360 -10.01 -11.14 22.24
C LYS A 360 -10.18 -12.22 21.16
N TRP A 361 -11.18 -13.08 21.30
CA TRP A 361 -11.47 -14.15 20.34
C TRP A 361 -11.58 -13.68 18.88
N GLU A 362 -12.26 -12.56 18.59
CA GLU A 362 -12.44 -12.11 17.20
C GLU A 362 -11.14 -11.63 16.55
N GLY A 363 -10.39 -10.76 17.23
CA GLY A 363 -9.09 -10.29 16.72
C GLY A 363 -8.05 -11.40 16.68
N LEU A 364 -7.93 -12.19 17.75
CA LEU A 364 -6.98 -13.30 17.81
C LEU A 364 -7.29 -14.38 16.78
N SER A 365 -8.56 -14.77 16.61
CA SER A 365 -8.93 -15.75 15.57
C SER A 365 -8.60 -15.23 14.18
N SER A 366 -8.80 -13.94 13.89
CA SER A 366 -8.43 -13.36 12.59
C SER A 366 -6.92 -13.43 12.35
N ILE A 367 -6.10 -13.13 13.38
CA ILE A 367 -4.64 -13.25 13.30
C ILE A 367 -4.22 -14.71 13.09
N PHE A 368 -4.77 -15.64 13.89
CA PHE A 368 -4.42 -17.06 13.79
C PHE A 368 -4.87 -17.69 12.47
N ILE A 369 -6.05 -17.34 11.95
CA ILE A 369 -6.52 -17.80 10.64
C ILE A 369 -5.59 -17.29 9.54
N TRP A 370 -5.24 -16.00 9.57
CA TRP A 370 -4.38 -15.39 8.56
C TRP A 370 -2.95 -15.95 8.60
N MET A 371 -2.34 -16.07 9.79
CA MET A 371 -1.02 -16.66 9.96
C MET A 371 -1.01 -18.17 9.65
N GLY A 372 -2.04 -18.90 10.12
CA GLY A 372 -2.19 -20.33 9.90
C GLY A 372 -2.28 -20.68 8.43
N ALA A 373 -3.04 -19.91 7.64
CA ALA A 373 -3.13 -20.11 6.20
C ALA A 373 -1.78 -19.91 5.49
N GLN A 374 -0.97 -18.93 5.91
CA GLN A 374 0.37 -18.72 5.37
C GLN A 374 1.34 -19.83 5.73
N ILE A 375 1.40 -20.22 7.01
CA ILE A 375 2.29 -21.28 7.47
C ILE A 375 1.93 -22.60 6.79
N HIS A 376 0.63 -22.89 6.66
CA HIS A 376 0.14 -24.04 5.92
C HIS A 376 0.60 -24.02 4.46
N TRP A 377 0.48 -22.88 3.77
CA TRP A 377 0.96 -22.73 2.39
C TRP A 377 2.49 -22.89 2.30
N LEU A 378 3.25 -22.23 3.18
CA LEU A 378 4.72 -22.27 3.22
C LEU A 378 5.26 -23.67 3.45
N MET A 379 4.57 -24.48 4.26
CA MET A 379 4.92 -25.89 4.45
C MET A 379 4.88 -26.66 3.12
N TRP A 380 3.81 -26.51 2.34
CA TRP A 380 3.70 -27.16 1.03
C TRP A 380 4.70 -26.58 0.00
N GLY A 381 4.87 -25.26 -0.01
CA GLY A 381 5.87 -24.59 -0.86
C GLY A 381 7.27 -25.10 -0.59
N TYR A 382 7.65 -25.25 0.68
CA TYR A 382 8.94 -25.82 1.06
C TYR A 382 9.13 -27.25 0.56
N LEU A 383 8.11 -28.11 0.71
CA LEU A 383 8.18 -29.49 0.21
C LEU A 383 8.32 -29.56 -1.31
N LEU A 384 7.65 -28.65 -2.03
CA LEU A 384 7.74 -28.57 -3.49
C LEU A 384 9.11 -28.05 -3.94
N GLU A 385 9.52 -26.89 -3.45
CA GLU A 385 10.64 -26.11 -4.01
C GLU A 385 12.00 -26.52 -3.46
N PHE A 386 12.07 -26.90 -2.18
CA PHE A 386 13.33 -27.29 -1.53
C PHE A 386 13.50 -28.80 -1.40
N LYS A 387 12.41 -29.57 -1.30
CA LYS A 387 12.47 -31.04 -1.21
C LYS A 387 12.11 -31.75 -2.51
N GLY A 388 11.68 -31.03 -3.55
CA GLY A 388 11.36 -31.61 -4.86
C GLY A 388 10.18 -32.59 -4.84
N LYS A 389 9.31 -32.54 -3.82
CA LYS A 389 8.15 -33.43 -3.73
C LYS A 389 7.02 -32.93 -4.61
N ASN A 390 6.38 -33.84 -5.35
CA ASN A 390 5.22 -33.52 -6.17
C ASN A 390 3.95 -33.28 -5.31
N VAL A 391 3.80 -32.05 -4.80
CA VAL A 391 2.68 -31.63 -3.93
C VAL A 391 1.84 -30.48 -4.54
N PHE A 392 1.80 -30.37 -5.87
CA PHE A 392 1.13 -29.25 -6.57
C PHE A 392 -0.35 -29.11 -6.20
N LEU A 393 -1.10 -30.21 -6.10
CA LEU A 393 -2.53 -30.18 -5.75
C LEU A 393 -2.76 -29.70 -4.31
N GLN A 394 -1.93 -30.15 -3.37
CA GLN A 394 -2.00 -29.73 -1.97
C GLN A 394 -1.64 -28.25 -1.82
N LEU A 395 -0.62 -27.77 -2.56
CA LEU A 395 -0.24 -26.37 -2.61
C LEU A 395 -1.35 -25.50 -3.23
N TRP A 396 -2.02 -26.00 -4.27
CA TRP A 396 -3.20 -25.34 -4.85
C TRP A 396 -4.38 -25.27 -3.88
N ALA A 397 -4.69 -26.36 -3.18
CA ALA A 397 -5.69 -26.35 -2.11
C ALA A 397 -5.32 -25.38 -0.97
N ALA A 398 -4.04 -25.30 -0.60
CA ALA A 398 -3.55 -24.32 0.37
C ALA A 398 -3.73 -22.87 -0.13
N SER A 399 -3.62 -22.63 -1.44
CA SER A 399 -3.85 -21.31 -2.05
C SER A 399 -5.33 -20.92 -1.99
N LEU A 400 -6.25 -21.88 -2.16
CA LEU A 400 -7.70 -21.65 -1.94
C LEU A 400 -7.99 -21.29 -0.48
N ILE A 401 -7.38 -22.01 0.48
CA ILE A 401 -7.51 -21.71 1.91
C ILE A 401 -6.94 -20.33 2.22
N PHE A 402 -5.81 -19.96 1.62
CA PHE A 402 -5.20 -18.64 1.76
C PHE A 402 -6.13 -17.52 1.24
N LEU A 403 -6.74 -17.69 0.07
CA LEU A 403 -7.73 -16.74 -0.45
C LEU A 403 -8.96 -16.63 0.47
N ALA A 404 -9.49 -17.77 0.95
CA ALA A 404 -10.62 -17.80 1.87
C ALA A 404 -10.29 -17.11 3.20
N ALA A 405 -9.10 -17.34 3.76
CA ALA A 405 -8.63 -16.69 4.98
C ALA A 405 -8.51 -15.17 4.83
N ASN A 406 -7.88 -14.68 3.75
CA ASN A 406 -7.76 -13.24 3.49
C ASN A 406 -9.15 -12.60 3.30
N THR A 407 -10.04 -13.25 2.55
CA THR A 407 -11.41 -12.76 2.32
C THR A 407 -12.22 -12.73 3.62
N PHE A 408 -12.13 -13.77 4.45
CA PHE A 408 -12.80 -13.84 5.75
C PHE A 408 -12.33 -12.72 6.67
N VAL A 409 -11.01 -12.52 6.80
CA VAL A 409 -10.44 -11.46 7.63
C VAL A 409 -10.83 -10.09 7.12
N LEU A 410 -10.80 -9.87 5.80
CA LEU A 410 -11.24 -8.61 5.18
C LEU A 410 -12.72 -8.31 5.50
N ILE A 411 -13.61 -9.31 5.34
CA ILE A 411 -15.04 -9.17 5.66
C ILE A 411 -15.22 -8.86 7.15
N LYS A 412 -14.52 -9.56 8.05
CA LYS A 412 -14.60 -9.30 9.50
C LYS A 412 -14.17 -7.88 9.84
N ILE A 413 -13.08 -7.39 9.25
CA ILE A 413 -12.62 -6.01 9.44
C ILE A 413 -13.68 -5.03 8.93
N ILE A 414 -14.24 -5.24 7.74
CA ILE A 414 -15.31 -4.39 7.19
C ILE A 414 -16.54 -4.36 8.11
N LEU A 415 -17.00 -5.50 8.59
CA LEU A 415 -18.18 -5.59 9.47
C LEU A 415 -17.95 -4.94 10.85
N ARG A 416 -16.70 -4.86 11.30
CA ARG A 416 -16.33 -4.25 12.59
C ARG A 416 -15.81 -2.82 12.45
N HIS A 417 -15.70 -2.28 11.24
CA HIS A 417 -15.23 -0.92 11.00
C HIS A 417 -16.33 0.12 11.25
N ARG A 418 -15.97 1.21 11.94
CA ARG A 418 -16.83 2.39 12.05
C ARG A 418 -16.45 3.37 10.94
N PHE A 419 -17.30 3.44 9.93
CA PHE A 419 -17.15 4.38 8.83
C PHE A 419 -16.98 5.82 9.35
N SER A 420 -15.88 6.46 8.98
CA SER A 420 -15.55 7.80 9.43
C SER A 420 -14.93 8.60 8.28
N PRO A 421 -15.73 9.40 7.55
CA PRO A 421 -15.25 10.13 6.39
C PRO A 421 -14.06 11.03 6.76
N LEU A 422 -13.08 11.17 5.88
CA LEU A 422 -11.86 11.92 6.16
C LEU A 422 -12.15 13.41 6.37
N PHE A 423 -12.99 13.98 5.52
CA PHE A 423 -13.38 15.39 5.53
C PHE A 423 -14.82 15.57 6.01
N LYS A 424 -15.07 16.65 6.74
CA LYS A 424 -16.42 17.14 7.06
C LYS A 424 -17.00 17.82 5.82
N GLN A 425 -18.31 17.71 5.63
CA GLN A 425 -19.00 18.43 4.56
C GLN A 425 -18.93 19.95 4.81
N LEU A 426 -18.58 20.72 3.79
CA LEU A 426 -18.65 22.18 3.81
C LEU A 426 -20.12 22.59 3.83
N GLY A 427 -20.55 23.33 4.87
CA GLY A 427 -21.90 23.90 4.92
C GLY A 427 -22.11 24.89 3.76
N PRO A 428 -23.37 25.10 3.31
CA PRO A 428 -23.65 26.16 2.35
C PRO A 428 -23.16 27.49 2.93
N GLU A 429 -22.42 28.27 2.13
CA GLU A 429 -22.04 29.63 2.52
C GLU A 429 -23.33 30.37 2.91
N SER A 430 -23.44 30.77 4.17
CA SER A 430 -24.50 31.69 4.56
C SER A 430 -24.29 32.94 3.72
N SER A 431 -25.20 33.17 2.77
CA SER A 431 -25.34 34.45 2.11
C SER A 431 -25.40 35.49 3.21
N LYS A 432 -24.32 36.26 3.38
CA LYS A 432 -24.33 37.44 4.25
C LYS A 432 -25.51 38.28 3.81
N GLY A 433 -26.56 38.31 4.65
CA GLY A 433 -27.68 39.19 4.44
C GLY A 433 -27.14 40.61 4.35
N THR A 434 -27.32 41.23 3.19
CA THR A 434 -27.40 42.67 3.08
C THR A 434 -28.62 43.10 3.88
N THR A 435 -28.45 43.28 5.19
CA THR A 435 -29.28 44.20 5.96
C THR A 435 -29.00 45.60 5.42
N LYS A 436 -29.86 46.05 4.50
CA LYS A 436 -30.06 47.48 4.29
C LYS A 436 -30.59 48.04 5.61
N HIS A 437 -29.74 48.77 6.32
CA HIS A 437 -30.24 49.75 7.28
C HIS A 437 -30.72 50.97 6.48
N GLU A 438 -32.00 51.27 6.73
CA GLU A 438 -32.71 52.56 6.66
C GLU A 438 -32.38 53.56 5.56
#